data_AF-A0A2V5IZU9-F1
#
_entry.id   AF-A0A2V5IZU9-F1
#
_cell.length_a   1.000
_cell.length_b   1.000
_cell.length_c   1.000
_cell.angle_alpha   90.00
_cell.angle_beta   90.00
_cell.angle_gamma   90.00
#
_symmetry.space_group_name_H-M   'P 1'
#
loop_
_entity.id
_entity.type
_entity.pdbx_description
1 polymer ?
#
loop_
_entity_poly.entity_id
_entity_poly.type
_entity_poly.pdbx_seq_one_letter_code
_entity_poly.pdbx_strand_id
1 'polypeptide(L)'
;MAFFSRTRRATSVAALALALALAGCSAQTASTTADTSVSSSSAATSVVTGGTTAELASSIAESTHFDADDLSWDAAKETTVTLADGATTASGTNADAVSVDGDTVTITAGGTYRVSGTLDAGSLVVAAGEEDVVRIILDNATVTSSSGSAVNILSANEVLLFLADGTSNTLSDAQSYADTGTDAANAAVYSLADLTIAGTGTLAVNGNYNDGIVTKDGLVLAAGNVTVKAVDDGIKGKDYTVLLDGNYSVTAGGDGVKATNDTETETDRGWLLIAGGTLNVAAGDDGIKAATTLTISDGAATVSTSEEGLEAPHIAISGGAVTVTSNDDGLNAAGASTDTAASSQQGGMGGGGMDTAGDFSLDISGGTVTVNAEGDGLDSNGNATISGGTVVVNGPTSNGNGSLDVNGDLTVTGGTIAAAGSSGMVVTPSETSSQSGLQLSFDTPLAAGTTVHIVDSSGAVVATFVTAKEAASIVFSSPELKDGEQYSVLSGGTAEVTAGLGAGSATGATEITTAVAGEYTSSGGMGGGPGMR
;
A
#
# COMPACT_ATOMS: atom_id res chain seq x y z
N MET A 1 -26.40 -43.22 -59.23
CA MET A 1 -27.81 -42.84 -59.47
C MET A 1 -28.03 -41.50 -58.77
N ALA A 2 -27.91 -40.39 -59.50
CA ALA A 2 -28.99 -39.47 -59.87
C ALA A 2 -29.42 -38.55 -58.70
N PHE A 3 -28.95 -37.28 -58.65
CA PHE A 3 -29.61 -36.03 -59.17
C PHE A 3 -30.49 -35.37 -58.07
N PHE A 4 -30.62 -34.06 -57.80
CA PHE A 4 -30.41 -32.75 -58.48
C PHE A 4 -30.33 -31.67 -57.34
N SER A 5 -29.24 -30.91 -57.15
CA SER A 5 -28.97 -29.48 -57.47
C SER A 5 -30.00 -28.38 -57.12
N ARG A 6 -29.53 -27.28 -56.49
CA ARG A 6 -29.43 -25.87 -56.99
C ARG A 6 -28.93 -24.92 -55.87
N THR A 7 -27.69 -24.39 -55.93
CA THR A 7 -27.18 -23.10 -56.52
C THR A 7 -27.79 -21.81 -55.92
N ARG A 8 -27.02 -20.78 -55.53
CA ARG A 8 -26.14 -19.88 -56.32
C ARG A 8 -25.10 -19.16 -55.40
N ARG A 9 -23.79 -19.16 -55.71
CA ARG A 9 -22.95 -18.13 -56.44
C ARG A 9 -22.85 -16.76 -55.74
N ALA A 10 -21.73 -16.03 -55.69
CA ALA A 10 -20.32 -16.20 -56.06
C ALA A 10 -19.58 -14.85 -55.80
N THR A 11 -18.26 -14.91 -55.49
CA THR A 11 -17.15 -13.98 -55.91
C THR A 11 -17.17 -12.51 -55.43
N SER A 12 -16.06 -11.84 -55.06
CA SER A 12 -14.78 -11.72 -55.77
C SER A 12 -13.62 -11.21 -54.89
N VAL A 13 -12.41 -11.55 -55.36
CA VAL A 13 -11.04 -11.17 -54.97
C VAL A 13 -10.66 -9.77 -55.46
N ALA A 14 -9.77 -9.05 -54.75
CA ALA A 14 -8.70 -8.23 -55.36
C ALA A 14 -7.66 -7.76 -54.31
N ALA A 15 -6.40 -8.15 -54.52
CA ALA A 15 -5.21 -7.57 -53.91
C ALA A 15 -4.65 -6.46 -54.80
N LEU A 16 -4.03 -5.42 -54.22
CA LEU A 16 -3.14 -4.52 -54.96
C LEU A 16 -2.08 -3.91 -54.04
N ALA A 17 -0.82 -4.19 -54.36
CA ALA A 17 0.37 -3.52 -53.83
C ALA A 17 0.58 -2.17 -54.53
N LEU A 18 1.11 -1.17 -53.81
CA LEU A 18 1.75 -0.01 -54.42
C LEU A 18 2.88 0.51 -53.53
N ALA A 19 4.10 0.41 -54.04
CA ALA A 19 5.26 1.16 -53.58
C ALA A 19 5.37 2.46 -54.38
N LEU A 20 5.82 3.55 -53.77
CA LEU A 20 6.65 4.59 -54.41
C LEU A 20 7.30 5.47 -53.34
N ALA A 21 8.50 5.95 -53.66
CA ALA A 21 9.49 6.50 -52.75
C ALA A 21 9.84 7.97 -53.07
N LEU A 22 10.50 8.67 -52.13
CA LEU A 22 11.80 9.39 -52.24
C LEU A 22 11.89 10.72 -51.46
N ALA A 23 13.13 10.96 -51.00
CA ALA A 23 13.82 12.20 -50.61
C ALA A 23 13.54 12.76 -49.20
N GLY A 24 14.51 13.16 -48.36
CA GLY A 24 15.96 13.30 -48.50
C GLY A 24 16.48 14.52 -47.71
N CYS A 25 17.74 14.45 -47.22
CA CYS A 25 18.58 15.46 -46.53
C CYS A 25 18.42 15.60 -45.00
N SER A 26 19.49 15.64 -44.18
CA SER A 26 20.94 15.58 -44.42
C SER A 26 21.74 15.51 -43.09
N ALA A 27 22.81 14.68 -43.08
CA ALA A 27 24.13 14.77 -42.41
C ALA A 27 24.22 15.05 -40.87
N GLN A 28 25.15 14.47 -40.08
CA GLN A 28 26.57 14.23 -40.36
C GLN A 28 27.20 13.21 -39.40
N THR A 29 28.10 12.37 -39.92
CA THR A 29 28.98 11.45 -39.19
C THR A 29 30.35 12.09 -38.96
N ALA A 30 31.00 11.82 -37.82
CA ALA A 30 32.46 11.85 -37.70
C ALA A 30 32.93 10.71 -36.77
N SER A 31 34.10 10.18 -37.11
CA SER A 31 34.60 8.84 -36.80
C SER A 31 35.52 8.81 -35.56
N THR A 32 35.49 7.66 -34.88
CA THR A 32 36.51 6.95 -34.10
C THR A 32 37.92 7.57 -33.92
N THR A 33 38.39 7.59 -32.66
CA THR A 33 39.76 7.21 -32.28
C THR A 33 39.70 6.41 -30.98
N ALA A 34 40.32 5.23 -30.96
CA ALA A 34 40.53 4.39 -29.78
C ALA A 34 41.85 4.79 -29.10
N ASP A 35 41.94 4.73 -27.76
CA ASP A 35 42.78 3.74 -27.06
C ASP A 35 42.61 3.74 -25.51
N THR A 36 42.70 2.54 -24.95
CA THR A 36 43.22 2.11 -23.64
C THR A 36 42.41 2.26 -22.33
N SER A 37 41.65 1.19 -22.07
CA SER A 37 41.51 0.41 -20.82
C SER A 37 41.65 1.07 -19.43
N VAL A 38 40.58 0.96 -18.63
CA VAL A 38 40.66 0.41 -17.27
C VAL A 38 39.39 -0.41 -17.02
N SER A 39 39.56 -1.69 -16.68
CA SER A 39 38.50 -2.58 -16.25
C SER A 39 38.10 -2.27 -14.81
N SER A 40 36.82 -2.04 -14.56
CA SER A 40 36.17 -2.38 -13.30
C SER A 40 34.75 -2.82 -13.62
N SER A 41 34.47 -4.08 -13.28
CA SER A 41 33.21 -4.78 -13.42
C SER A 41 32.08 -4.06 -12.68
N SER A 42 31.14 -3.47 -13.40
CA SER A 42 29.80 -3.16 -12.89
C SER A 42 28.85 -4.27 -13.36
N ALA A 43 28.27 -4.95 -12.37
CA ALA A 43 27.12 -5.81 -12.58
C ALA A 43 26.02 -4.99 -13.26
N ALA A 44 25.38 -5.59 -14.26
CA ALA A 44 24.24 -5.00 -14.94
C ALA A 44 23.04 -4.97 -13.99
N THR A 45 22.83 -3.83 -13.33
CA THR A 45 21.56 -3.50 -12.68
C THR A 45 20.58 -3.11 -13.77
N SER A 46 19.48 -3.86 -13.87
CA SER A 46 18.34 -3.54 -14.72
C SER A 46 17.70 -2.24 -14.22
N VAL A 47 18.11 -1.12 -14.80
CA VAL A 47 17.41 0.15 -14.64
C VAL A 47 16.05 0.00 -15.32
N VAL A 48 14.97 -0.06 -14.54
CA VAL A 48 13.60 0.09 -15.06
C VAL A 48 13.51 1.50 -15.63
N THR A 49 13.60 1.57 -16.95
CA THR A 49 13.59 2.83 -17.69
C THR A 49 12.15 3.12 -18.11
N GLY A 50 11.50 4.08 -17.46
CA GLY A 50 10.46 4.93 -18.07
C GLY A 50 9.12 4.31 -18.48
N GLY A 51 8.57 3.37 -17.71
CA GLY A 51 7.13 3.04 -17.78
C GLY A 51 6.30 4.08 -17.01
N THR A 52 5.04 4.29 -17.39
CA THR A 52 4.14 5.11 -16.55
C THR A 52 3.73 4.33 -15.29
N THR A 53 3.49 5.00 -14.16
CA THR A 53 3.20 4.37 -12.87
C THR A 53 1.92 3.50 -12.88
N ALA A 54 0.98 3.81 -13.77
CA ALA A 54 -0.21 2.99 -14.02
C ALA A 54 0.11 1.69 -14.78
N GLU A 55 1.12 1.68 -15.65
CA GLU A 55 1.65 0.46 -16.28
C GLU A 55 2.40 -0.40 -15.26
N LEU A 56 3.11 0.22 -14.30
CA LEU A 56 3.73 -0.48 -13.17
C LEU A 56 2.71 -1.18 -12.28
N ALA A 57 1.67 -0.46 -11.80
CA ALA A 57 0.60 -1.07 -11.00
C ALA A 57 -0.16 -2.17 -11.78
N SER A 58 -0.39 -1.99 -13.08
CA SER A 58 -1.00 -3.02 -13.92
C SER A 58 -0.07 -4.23 -14.11
N SER A 59 1.23 -4.01 -14.31
CA SER A 59 2.22 -5.09 -14.43
C SER A 59 2.45 -5.85 -13.12
N ILE A 60 2.33 -5.18 -11.98
CA ILE A 60 2.43 -5.79 -10.64
C ILE A 60 1.17 -6.62 -10.35
N ALA A 61 -0.02 -6.13 -10.69
CA ALA A 61 -1.26 -6.90 -10.59
C ALA A 61 -1.25 -8.16 -11.49
N GLU A 62 -0.67 -8.06 -12.69
CA GLU A 62 -0.47 -9.19 -13.62
C GLU A 62 0.59 -10.22 -13.13
N SER A 63 1.30 -9.95 -12.04
CA SER A 63 2.33 -10.82 -11.46
C SER A 63 1.85 -11.63 -10.24
N THR A 64 0.55 -11.65 -9.97
CA THR A 64 -0.03 -12.45 -8.87
C THR A 64 -0.53 -13.81 -9.37
N HIS A 65 -0.84 -14.71 -8.43
CA HIS A 65 -1.51 -15.99 -8.74
C HIS A 65 -2.96 -15.80 -9.21
N PHE A 66 -3.59 -14.67 -8.87
CA PHE A 66 -5.00 -14.45 -9.13
C PHE A 66 -5.32 -14.35 -10.62
N ASP A 67 -6.21 -15.22 -11.10
CA ASP A 67 -6.84 -15.11 -12.41
C ASP A 67 -8.34 -14.79 -12.25
N ALA A 68 -8.87 -13.91 -13.10
CA ALA A 68 -10.31 -13.62 -13.11
C ALA A 68 -11.16 -14.87 -13.44
N ASP A 69 -10.60 -15.83 -14.16
CA ASP A 69 -11.23 -17.12 -14.44
C ASP A 69 -11.44 -17.96 -13.17
N ASP A 70 -10.71 -17.68 -12.07
CA ASP A 70 -10.89 -18.39 -10.80
C ASP A 70 -12.23 -18.09 -10.13
N LEU A 71 -12.83 -16.96 -10.49
CA LEU A 71 -14.16 -16.56 -10.02
C LEU A 71 -15.30 -17.22 -10.82
N SER A 72 -14.98 -18.11 -11.76
CA SER A 72 -15.94 -18.79 -12.62
C SER A 72 -15.83 -20.31 -12.48
N TRP A 73 -16.95 -20.96 -12.16
CA TRP A 73 -17.04 -22.42 -12.09
C TRP A 73 -18.43 -22.93 -12.47
N ASP A 74 -18.52 -24.24 -12.69
CA ASP A 74 -19.79 -24.93 -12.89
C ASP A 74 -20.42 -25.25 -11.53
N ALA A 75 -21.41 -24.45 -11.12
CA ALA A 75 -22.12 -24.62 -9.84
C ALA A 75 -22.75 -26.02 -9.69
N ALA A 76 -23.06 -26.73 -10.79
CA ALA A 76 -23.61 -28.08 -10.72
C ALA A 76 -22.57 -29.15 -10.31
N LYS A 77 -21.27 -28.79 -10.34
CA LYS A 77 -20.17 -29.67 -9.93
C LYS A 77 -19.68 -29.41 -8.52
N GLU A 78 -20.26 -28.45 -7.81
CA GLU A 78 -19.93 -28.18 -6.42
C GLU A 78 -20.14 -29.42 -5.55
N THR A 79 -19.18 -29.65 -4.66
CA THR A 79 -19.33 -30.63 -3.58
C THR A 79 -19.84 -29.88 -2.36
N THR A 80 -20.99 -30.30 -1.83
CA THR A 80 -21.56 -29.72 -0.61
C THR A 80 -20.89 -30.36 0.60
N VAL A 81 -20.41 -29.52 1.52
CA VAL A 81 -19.88 -29.91 2.83
C VAL A 81 -20.73 -29.21 3.90
N THR A 82 -21.51 -29.98 4.64
CA THR A 82 -22.34 -29.47 5.73
C THR A 82 -21.67 -29.78 7.06
N LEU A 83 -21.13 -28.74 7.68
CA LEU A 83 -20.45 -28.77 8.96
C LEU A 83 -21.43 -28.98 10.10
N ALA A 84 -21.13 -29.97 10.94
CA ALA A 84 -21.81 -30.23 12.20
C ALA A 84 -20.91 -31.04 13.12
N ASP A 85 -20.85 -30.68 14.40
CA ASP A 85 -20.05 -31.39 15.40
C ASP A 85 -20.42 -32.89 15.46
N GLY A 86 -19.42 -33.75 15.24
CA GLY A 86 -19.54 -35.20 15.17
C GLY A 86 -20.41 -35.75 14.04
N ALA A 87 -20.89 -34.89 13.14
CA ALA A 87 -21.90 -35.24 12.14
C ALA A 87 -21.70 -34.53 10.79
N THR A 88 -20.51 -33.98 10.53
CA THR A 88 -20.20 -33.35 9.25
C THR A 88 -20.40 -34.32 8.09
N THR A 89 -21.00 -33.85 7.00
CA THR A 89 -21.28 -34.66 5.81
C THR A 89 -20.79 -33.99 4.53
N ALA A 90 -20.37 -34.79 3.56
CA ALA A 90 -20.03 -34.36 2.22
C ALA A 90 -20.90 -35.07 1.18
N SER A 91 -21.32 -34.37 0.13
CA SER A 91 -22.10 -34.93 -0.98
C SER A 91 -21.82 -34.20 -2.29
N GLY A 92 -22.01 -34.88 -3.42
CA GLY A 92 -21.74 -34.34 -4.75
C GLY A 92 -20.55 -35.02 -5.43
N THR A 93 -20.00 -34.35 -6.46
CA THR A 93 -19.05 -34.96 -7.41
C THR A 93 -17.73 -35.40 -6.77
N ASN A 94 -17.20 -34.62 -5.82
CA ASN A 94 -15.92 -34.88 -5.15
C ASN A 94 -16.11 -35.18 -3.66
N ALA A 95 -17.24 -35.78 -3.26
CA ALA A 95 -17.47 -36.12 -1.85
C ALA A 95 -16.38 -37.07 -1.30
N ASP A 96 -15.84 -37.96 -2.14
CA ASP A 96 -14.75 -38.89 -1.77
C ASP A 96 -13.41 -38.17 -1.50
N ALA A 97 -13.28 -36.91 -1.91
CA ALA A 97 -12.11 -36.07 -1.63
C ALA A 97 -12.24 -35.30 -0.30
N VAL A 98 -13.34 -35.51 0.45
CA VAL A 98 -13.54 -34.91 1.77
C VAL A 98 -13.45 -36.00 2.83
N SER A 99 -12.42 -35.94 3.66
CA SER A 99 -12.24 -36.81 4.81
C SER A 99 -12.68 -36.08 6.09
N VAL A 100 -13.34 -36.79 6.99
CA VAL A 100 -13.77 -36.27 8.30
C VAL A 100 -13.20 -37.16 9.39
N ASP A 101 -12.32 -36.62 10.23
CA ASP A 101 -11.79 -37.27 11.43
C ASP A 101 -12.16 -36.44 12.66
N GLY A 102 -13.15 -36.91 13.43
CA GLY A 102 -13.82 -36.08 14.42
C GLY A 102 -14.42 -34.83 13.77
N ASP A 103 -14.03 -33.65 14.26
CA ASP A 103 -14.41 -32.35 13.71
C ASP A 103 -13.30 -31.69 12.88
N THR A 104 -12.33 -32.49 12.42
CA THR A 104 -11.37 -32.07 11.40
C THR A 104 -11.86 -32.51 10.03
N VAL A 105 -12.11 -31.54 9.15
CA VAL A 105 -12.58 -31.76 7.78
C VAL A 105 -11.41 -31.51 6.83
N THR A 106 -10.93 -32.53 6.12
CA THR A 106 -9.81 -32.43 5.19
C THR A 106 -10.27 -32.57 3.75
N ILE A 107 -9.99 -31.57 2.93
CA ILE A 107 -10.13 -31.61 1.47
C ILE A 107 -8.80 -32.08 0.87
N THR A 108 -8.82 -33.15 0.09
CA THR A 108 -7.60 -33.84 -0.40
C THR A 108 -7.37 -33.77 -1.90
N ALA A 109 -8.22 -33.06 -2.65
CA ALA A 109 -8.07 -32.91 -4.10
C ALA A 109 -8.64 -31.58 -4.59
N GLY A 110 -8.16 -31.13 -5.76
CA GLY A 110 -8.70 -29.99 -6.48
C GLY A 110 -10.22 -30.06 -6.73
N GLY A 111 -10.87 -28.91 -6.75
CA GLY A 111 -12.31 -28.80 -6.99
C GLY A 111 -12.98 -27.66 -6.25
N THR A 112 -14.31 -27.61 -6.35
CA THR A 112 -15.14 -26.58 -5.71
C THR A 112 -15.99 -27.19 -4.61
N TYR A 113 -15.84 -26.65 -3.40
CA TYR A 113 -16.46 -27.16 -2.17
C TYR A 113 -17.29 -26.05 -1.53
N ARG A 114 -18.62 -26.20 -1.51
CA ARG A 114 -19.52 -25.28 -0.79
C ARG A 114 -19.67 -25.74 0.65
N VAL A 115 -19.16 -24.92 1.57
CA VAL A 115 -19.09 -25.20 3.00
C VAL A 115 -20.13 -24.36 3.73
N SER A 116 -20.96 -24.99 4.55
CA SER A 116 -22.03 -24.35 5.34
C SER A 116 -22.17 -25.04 6.70
N GLY A 117 -22.75 -24.36 7.69
CA GLY A 117 -22.97 -24.93 9.02
C GLY A 117 -21.89 -24.55 10.03
N THR A 118 -21.77 -25.30 11.13
CA THR A 118 -20.94 -24.91 12.27
C THR A 118 -20.07 -26.05 12.79
N LEU A 119 -18.82 -25.74 13.11
CA LEU A 119 -17.95 -26.51 14.00
C LEU A 119 -17.55 -25.66 15.20
N ASP A 120 -17.86 -26.11 16.41
CA ASP A 120 -17.55 -25.37 17.65
C ASP A 120 -16.12 -25.65 18.17
N ALA A 121 -15.56 -26.80 17.78
CA ALA A 121 -14.20 -27.23 18.15
C ALA A 121 -13.58 -28.07 17.02
N GLY A 122 -13.48 -27.49 15.82
CA GLY A 122 -13.03 -28.17 14.62
C GLY A 122 -12.12 -27.33 13.73
N SER A 123 -11.75 -27.89 12.57
CA SER A 123 -10.87 -27.25 11.61
C SER A 123 -11.20 -27.69 10.19
N LEU A 124 -11.06 -26.76 9.23
CA LEU A 124 -11.08 -27.05 7.80
C LEU A 124 -9.64 -27.08 7.29
N VAL A 125 -9.21 -28.23 6.78
CA VAL A 125 -7.86 -28.48 6.30
C VAL A 125 -7.88 -28.69 4.79
N VAL A 126 -6.94 -28.08 4.08
CA VAL A 126 -6.67 -28.37 2.65
C VAL A 126 -5.33 -29.08 2.55
N ALA A 127 -5.33 -30.29 2.01
CA ALA A 127 -4.15 -31.11 1.78
C ALA A 127 -4.26 -31.76 0.39
N ALA A 128 -4.42 -30.93 -0.63
CA ALA A 128 -4.56 -31.32 -2.04
C ALA A 128 -3.18 -31.45 -2.72
N GLY A 129 -3.15 -31.84 -4.00
CA GLY A 129 -1.91 -31.85 -4.77
C GLY A 129 -1.34 -30.45 -4.97
N GLU A 130 -0.02 -30.32 -5.11
CA GLU A 130 0.67 -29.03 -5.33
C GLU A 130 0.29 -28.35 -6.66
N GLU A 131 -0.36 -29.07 -7.57
CA GLU A 131 -0.88 -28.54 -8.84
C GLU A 131 -2.41 -28.33 -8.80
N ASP A 132 -3.06 -28.65 -7.69
CA ASP A 132 -4.51 -28.58 -7.56
C ASP A 132 -4.97 -27.18 -7.15
N VAL A 133 -5.99 -26.68 -7.85
CA VAL A 133 -6.74 -25.49 -7.43
C VAL A 133 -7.94 -25.91 -6.59
N VAL A 134 -8.03 -25.39 -5.37
CA VAL A 134 -9.13 -25.66 -4.43
C VAL A 134 -9.96 -24.40 -4.20
N ARG A 135 -11.25 -24.46 -4.52
CA ARG A 135 -12.20 -23.36 -4.27
C ARG A 135 -13.10 -23.75 -3.10
N ILE A 136 -13.03 -23.02 -2.00
CA ILE A 136 -13.92 -23.17 -0.84
C ILE A 136 -14.91 -22.01 -0.86
N ILE A 137 -16.18 -22.32 -1.11
CA ILE A 137 -17.27 -21.36 -1.03
C ILE A 137 -17.82 -21.37 0.39
N LEU A 138 -17.58 -20.30 1.17
CA LEU A 138 -18.13 -20.15 2.51
C LEU A 138 -19.57 -19.60 2.41
N ASP A 139 -20.54 -20.40 2.86
CA ASP A 139 -21.97 -20.14 2.77
C ASP A 139 -22.63 -20.33 4.15
N ASN A 140 -22.57 -19.29 4.96
CA ASN A 140 -22.99 -19.31 6.37
C ASN A 140 -22.22 -20.37 7.17
N ALA A 141 -20.90 -20.41 6.98
CA ALA A 141 -19.99 -21.31 7.68
C ALA A 141 -19.40 -20.64 8.93
N THR A 142 -19.42 -21.34 10.06
CA THR A 142 -18.71 -20.95 11.29
C THR A 142 -17.76 -22.07 11.69
N VAL A 143 -16.46 -21.76 11.77
CA VAL A 143 -15.44 -22.73 12.22
C VAL A 143 -14.67 -22.11 13.37
N THR A 144 -14.82 -22.70 14.55
CA THR A 144 -14.01 -22.39 15.73
C THR A 144 -13.10 -23.57 16.03
N SER A 145 -11.80 -23.32 16.13
CA SER A 145 -10.82 -24.34 16.50
C SER A 145 -10.43 -24.20 17.96
N SER A 146 -10.27 -25.33 18.65
CA SER A 146 -9.82 -25.38 20.05
C SER A 146 -8.32 -25.67 20.20
N SER A 147 -7.61 -25.98 19.11
CA SER A 147 -6.19 -26.40 19.18
C SER A 147 -5.29 -25.88 18.06
N GLY A 148 -5.79 -25.07 17.13
CA GLY A 148 -5.01 -24.52 16.02
C GLY A 148 -5.85 -23.60 15.13
N SER A 149 -5.57 -23.59 13.83
CA SER A 149 -6.28 -22.74 12.86
C SER A 149 -7.70 -23.22 12.59
N ALA A 150 -8.60 -22.28 12.30
CA ALA A 150 -9.92 -22.59 11.76
C ALA A 150 -9.82 -23.09 10.31
N VAL A 151 -8.97 -22.46 9.50
CA VAL A 151 -8.60 -22.93 8.15
C VAL A 151 -7.10 -23.13 8.09
N ASN A 152 -6.66 -24.34 7.73
CA ASN A 152 -5.25 -24.70 7.59
C ASN A 152 -4.97 -25.31 6.23
N ILE A 153 -4.32 -24.57 5.35
CA ILE A 153 -3.96 -25.01 4.00
C ILE A 153 -2.52 -25.51 4.03
N LEU A 154 -2.37 -26.83 3.96
CA LEU A 154 -1.09 -27.53 4.01
C LEU A 154 -0.47 -27.73 2.62
N SER A 155 -1.31 -27.93 1.60
CA SER A 155 -0.85 -28.09 0.22
C SER A 155 -1.99 -27.85 -0.79
N ALA A 156 -1.68 -27.07 -1.82
CA ALA A 156 -2.45 -26.81 -3.04
C ALA A 156 -1.52 -26.03 -3.99
N ASN A 157 -1.90 -25.87 -5.27
CA ASN A 157 -1.31 -24.80 -6.09
C ASN A 157 -1.76 -23.44 -5.56
N GLU A 158 -3.08 -23.31 -5.41
CA GLU A 158 -3.72 -22.13 -4.83
C GLU A 158 -5.07 -22.51 -4.21
N VAL A 159 -5.50 -21.68 -3.26
CA VAL A 159 -6.81 -21.79 -2.63
C VAL A 159 -7.59 -20.49 -2.79
N LEU A 160 -8.83 -20.61 -3.27
CA LEU A 160 -9.79 -19.53 -3.30
C LEU A 160 -10.79 -19.69 -2.15
N LEU A 161 -10.79 -18.77 -1.18
CA LEU A 161 -11.84 -18.62 -0.19
C LEU A 161 -12.90 -17.64 -0.73
N PHE A 162 -13.97 -18.20 -1.31
CA PHE A 162 -15.05 -17.41 -1.91
C PHE A 162 -16.19 -17.18 -0.90
N LEU A 163 -16.49 -15.93 -0.59
CA LEU A 163 -17.55 -15.51 0.32
C LEU A 163 -18.87 -15.43 -0.44
N ALA A 164 -19.76 -16.42 -0.22
CA ALA A 164 -21.04 -16.48 -0.91
C ALA A 164 -21.89 -15.23 -0.63
N ASP A 165 -22.57 -14.71 -1.67
CA ASP A 165 -23.35 -13.48 -1.58
C ASP A 165 -24.43 -13.55 -0.50
N GLY A 166 -24.58 -12.47 0.26
CA GLY A 166 -25.58 -12.36 1.33
C GLY A 166 -25.34 -13.27 2.55
N THR A 167 -24.18 -13.94 2.65
CA THR A 167 -23.86 -14.85 3.75
C THR A 167 -22.96 -14.21 4.80
N SER A 168 -22.94 -14.80 6.00
CA SER A 168 -22.03 -14.41 7.06
C SER A 168 -21.24 -15.59 7.59
N ASN A 169 -19.92 -15.47 7.50
CA ASN A 169 -18.98 -16.52 7.83
C ASN A 169 -18.08 -16.10 8.98
N THR A 170 -17.65 -17.04 9.80
CA THR A 170 -16.75 -16.77 10.93
C THR A 170 -15.68 -17.85 11.04
N LEU A 171 -14.42 -17.45 11.12
CA LEU A 171 -13.26 -18.31 11.30
C LEU A 171 -12.51 -17.85 12.56
N SER A 172 -12.35 -18.73 13.54
CA SER A 172 -11.70 -18.43 14.81
C SER A 172 -10.72 -19.53 15.19
N ASP A 173 -9.45 -19.19 15.40
CA ASP A 173 -8.48 -20.15 15.95
C ASP A 173 -8.63 -20.35 17.47
N ALA A 174 -7.76 -21.21 17.98
CA ALA A 174 -7.52 -21.38 19.39
C ALA A 174 -6.70 -20.23 19.99
N GLN A 175 -6.72 -20.11 21.31
CA GLN A 175 -5.84 -19.20 22.07
C GLN A 175 -4.39 -19.71 22.20
N SER A 176 -4.13 -20.96 21.82
CA SER A 176 -2.82 -21.59 21.95
C SER A 176 -2.65 -22.72 20.95
N TYR A 177 -1.47 -22.81 20.36
CA TYR A 177 -1.10 -23.87 19.42
C TYR A 177 -0.08 -24.81 20.07
N ALA A 178 -0.23 -26.11 19.86
CA ALA A 178 0.69 -27.10 20.43
C ALA A 178 2.01 -27.19 19.65
N ASP A 179 1.93 -27.00 18.33
CA ASP A 179 3.10 -26.97 17.45
C ASP A 179 3.56 -25.52 17.27
N THR A 180 4.85 -25.28 17.46
CA THR A 180 5.50 -23.98 17.33
C THR A 180 6.77 -24.09 16.45
N GLY A 181 6.81 -25.08 15.56
CA GLY A 181 7.86 -25.21 14.55
C GLY A 181 7.83 -24.07 13.52
N THR A 182 8.87 -23.96 12.70
CA THR A 182 9.06 -22.84 11.75
C THR A 182 7.90 -22.65 10.76
N ASP A 183 7.32 -23.75 10.28
CA ASP A 183 6.21 -23.74 9.33
C ASP A 183 4.88 -24.15 9.98
N ALA A 184 4.86 -24.23 11.32
CA ALA A 184 3.64 -24.51 12.06
C ALA A 184 2.66 -23.34 11.89
N ALA A 185 1.38 -23.67 11.75
CA ALA A 185 0.34 -22.68 11.64
C ALA A 185 0.32 -21.78 12.88
N ASN A 186 0.12 -20.47 12.67
CA ASN A 186 0.09 -19.46 13.73
C ASN A 186 -1.03 -18.43 13.53
N ALA A 187 -2.05 -18.76 12.74
CA ALA A 187 -3.11 -17.83 12.36
C ALA A 187 -4.48 -18.50 12.25
N ALA A 188 -5.55 -17.73 12.38
CA ALA A 188 -6.92 -18.23 12.17
C ALA A 188 -7.15 -18.79 10.76
N VAL A 189 -6.60 -18.12 9.75
CA VAL A 189 -6.47 -18.63 8.38
C VAL A 189 -4.98 -18.72 8.08
N TYR A 190 -4.47 -19.93 7.92
CA TYR A 190 -3.06 -20.17 7.63
C TYR A 190 -2.91 -20.94 6.33
N SER A 191 -1.99 -20.51 5.46
CA SER A 191 -1.71 -21.15 4.19
C SER A 191 -0.22 -21.33 3.91
N LEU A 192 0.13 -22.53 3.46
CA LEU A 192 1.41 -22.85 2.83
C LEU A 192 1.38 -22.73 1.30
N ALA A 193 0.26 -22.29 0.73
CA ALA A 193 0.07 -22.06 -0.70
C ALA A 193 -0.48 -20.64 -0.94
N ASP A 194 -0.50 -20.23 -2.21
CA ASP A 194 -1.18 -19.01 -2.64
C ASP A 194 -2.66 -19.00 -2.21
N LEU A 195 -3.11 -17.84 -1.74
CA LEU A 195 -4.45 -17.65 -1.19
C LEU A 195 -5.13 -16.44 -1.80
N THR A 196 -6.32 -16.64 -2.36
CA THR A 196 -7.23 -15.56 -2.75
C THR A 196 -8.47 -15.54 -1.85
N ILE A 197 -8.89 -14.36 -1.39
CA ILE A 197 -10.20 -14.11 -0.78
C ILE A 197 -11.05 -13.30 -1.75
N ALA A 198 -12.25 -13.80 -2.08
CA ALA A 198 -13.14 -13.18 -3.07
C ALA A 198 -14.62 -13.31 -2.70
N GLY A 199 -15.51 -12.79 -3.55
CA GLY A 199 -16.96 -12.83 -3.35
C GLY A 199 -17.48 -11.61 -2.58
N THR A 200 -18.81 -11.51 -2.42
CA THR A 200 -19.48 -10.33 -1.85
C THR A 200 -20.01 -10.53 -0.43
N GLY A 201 -19.92 -11.77 0.09
CA GLY A 201 -20.31 -12.12 1.45
C GLY A 201 -19.47 -11.45 2.54
N THR A 202 -19.83 -11.72 3.80
CA THR A 202 -19.09 -11.23 4.97
C THR A 202 -18.26 -12.34 5.61
N LEU A 203 -17.08 -11.98 6.11
CA LEU A 203 -16.18 -12.86 6.85
C LEU A 203 -15.65 -12.16 8.10
N ALA A 204 -15.81 -12.78 9.26
CA ALA A 204 -15.12 -12.41 10.49
C ALA A 204 -13.97 -13.40 10.75
N VAL A 205 -12.76 -12.90 10.90
CA VAL A 205 -11.56 -13.68 11.26
C VAL A 205 -11.08 -13.25 12.64
N ASN A 206 -10.97 -14.20 13.57
CA ASN A 206 -10.49 -13.96 14.92
C ASN A 206 -9.20 -14.79 15.14
N GLY A 207 -8.04 -14.13 15.01
CA GLY A 207 -6.72 -14.64 15.39
C GLY A 207 -6.47 -14.39 16.88
N ASN A 208 -6.87 -15.33 17.71
CA ASN A 208 -6.77 -15.30 19.16
C ASN A 208 -5.41 -15.77 19.67
N TYR A 209 -4.64 -16.51 18.86
CA TYR A 209 -3.29 -16.94 19.23
C TYR A 209 -2.22 -15.92 18.83
N ASN A 210 -2.14 -15.60 17.53
CA ASN A 210 -1.16 -14.67 16.98
C ASN A 210 -1.81 -13.88 15.84
N ASP A 211 -1.71 -14.36 14.60
CA ASP A 211 -2.09 -13.61 13.41
C ASP A 211 -3.54 -13.89 12.97
N GLY A 212 -4.12 -12.98 12.20
CA GLY A 212 -5.43 -13.17 11.60
C GLY A 212 -5.38 -14.08 10.37
N ILE A 213 -4.81 -13.56 9.28
CA ILE A 213 -4.71 -14.23 7.98
C ILE A 213 -3.23 -14.28 7.57
N VAL A 214 -2.70 -15.47 7.32
CA VAL A 214 -1.31 -15.69 6.94
C VAL A 214 -1.22 -16.60 5.73
N THR A 215 -0.38 -16.22 4.77
CA THR A 215 0.14 -17.15 3.77
C THR A 215 1.68 -17.09 3.74
N LYS A 216 2.30 -18.24 3.46
CA LYS A 216 3.73 -18.37 3.21
C LYS A 216 4.13 -18.10 1.76
N ASP A 217 3.17 -17.84 0.88
CA ASP A 217 3.37 -17.39 -0.50
C ASP A 217 2.62 -16.05 -0.72
N GLY A 218 1.89 -15.91 -1.83
CA GLY A 218 1.14 -14.72 -2.21
C GLY A 218 -0.28 -14.67 -1.65
N LEU A 219 -0.73 -13.46 -1.31
CA LEU A 219 -2.08 -13.19 -0.83
C LEU A 219 -2.80 -12.17 -1.71
N VAL A 220 -3.97 -12.54 -2.23
CA VAL A 220 -4.84 -11.62 -2.97
C VAL A 220 -6.19 -11.46 -2.28
N LEU A 221 -6.53 -10.23 -1.97
CA LEU A 221 -7.80 -9.77 -1.43
C LEU A 221 -8.60 -9.18 -2.60
N ALA A 222 -9.31 -10.04 -3.32
CA ALA A 222 -9.96 -9.68 -4.58
C ALA A 222 -11.29 -8.94 -4.36
N ALA A 223 -12.07 -9.32 -3.34
CA ALA A 223 -13.33 -8.70 -2.96
C ALA A 223 -13.76 -9.14 -1.54
N GLY A 224 -14.88 -8.63 -1.05
CA GLY A 224 -15.54 -9.12 0.17
C GLY A 224 -15.77 -8.06 1.23
N ASN A 225 -16.43 -8.44 2.31
CA ASN A 225 -16.59 -7.62 3.51
C ASN A 225 -15.93 -8.35 4.69
N VAL A 226 -14.66 -8.07 4.94
CA VAL A 226 -13.82 -8.86 5.85
C VAL A 226 -13.45 -8.04 7.08
N THR A 227 -13.71 -8.58 8.26
CA THR A 227 -13.23 -8.03 9.53
C THR A 227 -12.21 -8.97 10.14
N VAL A 228 -11.01 -8.48 10.42
CA VAL A 228 -9.92 -9.24 11.02
C VAL A 228 -9.59 -8.65 12.39
N LYS A 229 -9.53 -9.51 13.40
CA LYS A 229 -9.00 -9.19 14.72
C LYS A 229 -7.87 -10.15 15.03
N ALA A 230 -6.69 -9.64 15.32
CA ALA A 230 -5.50 -10.43 15.61
C ALA A 230 -4.83 -9.95 16.90
N VAL A 231 -4.17 -10.87 17.61
CA VAL A 231 -3.33 -10.55 18.77
C VAL A 231 -2.01 -9.92 18.34
N ASP A 232 -1.46 -10.38 17.22
CA ASP A 232 -0.23 -9.90 16.62
C ASP A 232 -0.56 -9.26 15.26
N ASP A 233 -0.19 -9.87 14.12
CA ASP A 233 -0.41 -9.29 12.81
C ASP A 233 -1.84 -9.54 12.29
N GLY A 234 -2.44 -8.52 11.66
CA GLY A 234 -3.76 -8.66 11.03
C GLY A 234 -3.73 -9.56 9.80
N ILE A 235 -3.15 -9.06 8.71
CA ILE A 235 -3.07 -9.74 7.42
C ILE A 235 -1.62 -9.78 6.93
N LYS A 236 -1.12 -10.96 6.62
CA LYS A 236 0.28 -11.19 6.22
C LYS A 236 0.39 -12.14 5.04
N GLY A 237 0.77 -11.60 3.89
CA GLY A 237 1.36 -12.38 2.80
C GLY A 237 2.86 -12.41 2.96
N LYS A 238 3.52 -13.51 2.55
CA LYS A 238 4.98 -13.53 2.56
C LYS A 238 5.50 -12.84 1.31
N ASP A 239 5.12 -13.36 0.15
CA ASP A 239 5.69 -12.94 -1.13
C ASP A 239 5.07 -11.66 -1.65
N TYR A 240 3.76 -11.51 -1.46
CA TYR A 240 3.04 -10.27 -1.71
C TYR A 240 1.70 -10.25 -1.00
N THR A 241 1.20 -9.04 -0.75
CA THR A 241 -0.18 -8.81 -0.28
C THR A 241 -0.86 -7.80 -1.19
N VAL A 242 -1.96 -8.20 -1.82
CA VAL A 242 -2.66 -7.36 -2.81
C VAL A 242 -4.11 -7.14 -2.41
N LEU A 243 -4.55 -5.90 -2.36
CA LEU A 243 -5.95 -5.51 -2.26
C LEU A 243 -6.44 -4.97 -3.60
N LEU A 244 -7.30 -5.74 -4.27
CA LEU A 244 -7.91 -5.34 -5.55
C LEU A 244 -9.23 -4.59 -5.32
N ASP A 245 -10.10 -5.11 -4.46
CA ASP A 245 -11.40 -4.51 -4.11
C ASP A 245 -11.95 -5.09 -2.79
N GLY A 246 -13.09 -4.58 -2.33
CA GLY A 246 -13.78 -5.01 -1.13
C GLY A 246 -13.63 -4.03 0.04
N ASN A 247 -14.16 -4.40 1.19
CA ASN A 247 -14.09 -3.63 2.42
C ASN A 247 -13.43 -4.47 3.52
N TYR A 248 -12.24 -4.06 3.93
CA TYR A 248 -11.40 -4.72 4.91
C TYR A 248 -11.25 -3.83 6.15
N SER A 249 -11.61 -4.37 7.31
CA SER A 249 -11.42 -3.73 8.61
C SER A 249 -10.49 -4.59 9.45
N VAL A 250 -9.32 -4.07 9.80
CA VAL A 250 -8.26 -4.81 10.49
C VAL A 250 -7.96 -4.15 11.83
N THR A 251 -7.96 -4.95 12.89
CA THR A 251 -7.46 -4.57 14.20
C THR A 251 -6.40 -5.58 14.63
N ALA A 252 -5.19 -5.10 14.84
CA ALA A 252 -4.01 -5.91 15.11
C ALA A 252 -3.26 -5.37 16.33
N GLY A 253 -2.65 -6.26 17.12
CA GLY A 253 -1.77 -5.85 18.22
C GLY A 253 -0.34 -5.56 17.76
N GLY A 254 0.09 -6.17 16.65
CA GLY A 254 1.29 -5.83 15.88
C GLY A 254 0.90 -5.07 14.61
N ASP A 255 1.44 -5.51 13.48
CA ASP A 255 1.23 -4.85 12.18
C ASP A 255 -0.20 -5.08 11.66
N GLY A 256 -0.78 -4.07 11.03
CA GLY A 256 -2.09 -4.17 10.39
C GLY A 256 -2.08 -5.09 9.18
N VAL A 257 -1.42 -4.66 8.10
CA VAL A 257 -1.29 -5.42 6.85
C VAL A 257 0.16 -5.42 6.39
N LYS A 258 0.72 -6.59 6.05
CA LYS A 258 2.09 -6.66 5.58
C LYS A 258 2.43 -7.68 4.50
N ALA A 259 3.54 -7.40 3.83
CA ALA A 259 4.29 -8.32 2.99
C ALA A 259 5.73 -8.47 3.53
N THR A 260 6.23 -9.68 3.73
CA THR A 260 7.43 -9.91 4.57
C THR A 260 8.65 -10.49 3.88
N ASN A 261 8.58 -10.85 2.60
CA ASN A 261 9.72 -11.47 1.93
C ASN A 261 10.81 -10.42 1.63
N ASP A 262 11.86 -10.43 2.44
CA ASP A 262 13.07 -9.60 2.30
C ASP A 262 14.26 -10.42 1.79
N THR A 263 14.01 -11.61 1.22
CA THR A 263 15.09 -12.52 0.85
C THR A 263 15.83 -11.97 -0.36
N GLU A 264 17.13 -11.73 -0.21
CA GLU A 264 18.03 -11.23 -1.27
C GLU A 264 18.06 -12.08 -2.55
N THR A 265 17.61 -13.34 -2.50
CA THR A 265 17.52 -14.24 -3.66
C THR A 265 16.19 -14.16 -4.40
N GLU A 266 15.19 -13.48 -3.83
CA GLU A 266 13.82 -13.36 -4.35
C GLU A 266 13.41 -11.88 -4.41
N THR A 267 14.18 -11.10 -5.18
CA THR A 267 14.10 -9.63 -5.21
C THR A 267 12.80 -9.07 -5.83
N ASP A 268 11.95 -9.93 -6.40
CA ASP A 268 10.66 -9.60 -6.99
C ASP A 268 9.48 -9.88 -6.04
N ARG A 269 9.77 -10.06 -4.75
CA ARG A 269 8.80 -10.37 -3.68
C ARG A 269 8.86 -9.32 -2.56
N GLY A 270 8.05 -9.51 -1.52
CA GLY A 270 7.97 -8.64 -0.34
C GLY A 270 7.16 -7.36 -0.54
N TRP A 271 6.39 -7.28 -1.62
CA TRP A 271 5.69 -6.06 -2.00
C TRP A 271 4.21 -6.09 -1.63
N LEU A 272 3.63 -4.91 -1.44
CA LEU A 272 2.23 -4.71 -1.12
C LEU A 272 1.58 -3.77 -2.14
N LEU A 273 0.42 -4.14 -2.65
CA LEU A 273 -0.35 -3.33 -3.60
C LEU A 273 -1.78 -3.07 -3.09
N ILE A 274 -2.19 -1.81 -3.08
CA ILE A 274 -3.59 -1.40 -2.94
C ILE A 274 -4.04 -0.79 -4.26
N ALA A 275 -4.84 -1.55 -5.00
CA ALA A 275 -5.35 -1.18 -6.31
C ALA A 275 -6.83 -0.79 -6.31
N GLY A 276 -7.50 -0.86 -5.16
CA GLY A 276 -8.92 -0.52 -5.02
C GLY A 276 -9.46 -0.85 -3.63
N GLY A 277 -10.80 -0.87 -3.51
CA GLY A 277 -11.49 -1.19 -2.26
C GLY A 277 -11.32 -0.15 -1.16
N THR A 278 -11.66 -0.57 0.06
CA THR A 278 -11.50 0.20 1.31
C THR A 278 -10.77 -0.66 2.33
N LEU A 279 -9.68 -0.13 2.89
CA LEU A 279 -8.89 -0.73 3.95
C LEU A 279 -8.88 0.21 5.16
N ASN A 280 -9.40 -0.26 6.29
CA ASN A 280 -9.37 0.45 7.56
C ASN A 280 -8.51 -0.34 8.55
N VAL A 281 -7.48 0.30 9.10
CA VAL A 281 -6.50 -0.33 9.99
C VAL A 281 -6.42 0.39 11.32
N ALA A 282 -6.36 -0.39 12.39
CA ALA A 282 -5.87 0.00 13.70
C ALA A 282 -4.81 -1.02 14.12
N ALA A 283 -3.56 -0.59 14.22
CA ALA A 283 -2.41 -1.43 14.53
C ALA A 283 -1.76 -0.99 15.84
N GLY A 284 -1.05 -1.91 16.49
CA GLY A 284 -0.22 -1.62 17.65
C GLY A 284 1.26 -1.42 17.31
N ASP A 285 1.67 -1.83 16.11
CA ASP A 285 2.96 -1.50 15.48
C ASP A 285 2.65 -0.73 14.18
N ASP A 286 3.05 -1.21 13.00
CA ASP A 286 2.85 -0.48 11.75
C ASP A 286 1.45 -0.66 11.18
N GLY A 287 0.91 0.41 10.58
CA GLY A 287 -0.37 0.34 9.88
C GLY A 287 -0.30 -0.59 8.66
N ILE A 288 0.53 -0.22 7.69
CA ILE A 288 0.72 -0.97 6.45
C ILE A 288 2.22 -1.04 6.13
N LYS A 289 2.76 -2.25 6.07
CA LYS A 289 4.21 -2.49 5.95
C LYS A 289 4.56 -3.36 4.75
N ALA A 290 5.57 -3.00 3.98
CA ALA A 290 6.11 -3.88 2.95
C ALA A 290 7.64 -4.01 3.10
N ALA A 291 8.14 -5.23 2.94
CA ALA A 291 9.57 -5.49 2.99
C ALA A 291 10.35 -4.81 1.84
N THR A 292 9.71 -4.58 0.69
CA THR A 292 10.36 -3.98 -0.49
C THR A 292 9.64 -2.74 -1.01
N THR A 293 8.40 -2.88 -1.47
CA THR A 293 7.65 -1.78 -2.08
C THR A 293 6.21 -1.79 -1.65
N LEU A 294 5.71 -0.62 -1.22
CA LEU A 294 4.31 -0.35 -1.01
C LEU A 294 3.77 0.52 -2.14
N THR A 295 2.81 0.02 -2.91
CA THR A 295 2.14 0.75 -3.98
C THR A 295 0.66 0.99 -3.66
N ILE A 296 0.20 2.23 -3.80
CA ILE A 296 -1.22 2.59 -3.72
C ILE A 296 -1.61 3.28 -5.03
N SER A 297 -2.41 2.61 -5.85
CA SER A 297 -2.84 3.11 -7.17
C SER A 297 -4.29 3.56 -7.21
N ASP A 298 -5.16 3.00 -6.36
CA ASP A 298 -6.53 3.46 -6.16
C ASP A 298 -7.07 2.99 -4.79
N GLY A 299 -8.35 3.20 -4.52
CA GLY A 299 -9.03 2.77 -3.30
C GLY A 299 -8.89 3.76 -2.14
N ALA A 300 -9.31 3.34 -0.96
CA ALA A 300 -9.22 4.15 0.27
C ALA A 300 -8.48 3.37 1.35
N ALA A 301 -7.33 3.87 1.80
CA ALA A 301 -6.54 3.31 2.90
C ALA A 301 -6.57 4.28 4.09
N THR A 302 -7.11 3.82 5.22
CA THR A 302 -7.17 4.60 6.47
C THR A 302 -6.45 3.85 7.57
N VAL A 303 -5.34 4.41 8.06
CA VAL A 303 -4.66 4.00 9.28
C VAL A 303 -5.08 4.94 10.39
N SER A 304 -5.88 4.44 11.33
CA SER A 304 -6.48 5.23 12.40
C SER A 304 -5.62 5.33 13.66
N THR A 305 -4.71 4.38 13.84
CA THR A 305 -3.68 4.32 14.89
C THR A 305 -2.61 3.32 14.48
N SER A 306 -1.37 3.66 14.76
CA SER A 306 -0.17 2.84 14.57
C SER A 306 1.04 3.54 15.22
N GLU A 307 2.17 2.85 15.33
CA GLU A 307 3.46 3.50 15.59
C GLU A 307 3.91 4.23 14.32
N GLU A 308 4.21 3.53 13.22
CA GLU A 308 4.35 4.13 11.89
C GLU A 308 3.10 3.90 11.03
N GLY A 309 2.73 4.87 10.20
CA GLY A 309 1.54 4.74 9.35
C GLY A 309 1.72 3.78 8.19
N LEU A 310 2.60 4.15 7.26
CA LEU A 310 3.01 3.34 6.11
C LEU A 310 4.54 3.18 6.13
N GLU A 311 5.07 1.96 6.12
CA GLU A 311 6.52 1.70 6.09
C GLU A 311 6.90 0.80 4.91
N ALA A 312 7.89 1.21 4.12
CA ALA A 312 8.57 0.37 3.14
C ALA A 312 9.85 1.05 2.66
N PRO A 313 10.85 0.34 2.10
CA PRO A 313 11.97 0.98 1.42
C PRO A 313 11.55 1.93 0.28
N HIS A 314 10.51 1.54 -0.45
CA HIS A 314 9.93 2.33 -1.53
C HIS A 314 8.41 2.45 -1.36
N ILE A 315 7.92 3.68 -1.25
CA ILE A 315 6.48 3.99 -1.17
C ILE A 315 6.07 4.75 -2.43
N ALA A 316 5.11 4.22 -3.18
CA ALA A 316 4.59 4.84 -4.39
C ALA A 316 3.07 5.03 -4.32
N ILE A 317 2.61 6.28 -4.37
CA ILE A 317 1.18 6.65 -4.35
C ILE A 317 0.83 7.35 -5.65
N SER A 318 -0.02 6.74 -6.47
CA SER A 318 -0.44 7.28 -7.77
C SER A 318 -1.92 7.61 -7.85
N GLY A 319 -2.71 7.16 -6.88
CA GLY A 319 -4.15 7.43 -6.80
C GLY A 319 -4.73 7.07 -5.44
N GLY A 320 -6.06 7.00 -5.37
CA GLY A 320 -6.79 6.68 -4.14
C GLY A 320 -6.78 7.80 -3.08
N ALA A 321 -7.28 7.44 -1.90
CA ALA A 321 -7.33 8.29 -0.72
C ALA A 321 -6.61 7.61 0.46
N VAL A 322 -5.55 8.24 0.96
CA VAL A 322 -4.74 7.77 2.08
C VAL A 322 -4.94 8.72 3.26
N THR A 323 -5.33 8.18 4.41
CA THR A 323 -5.45 8.92 5.67
C THR A 323 -4.70 8.18 6.76
N VAL A 324 -3.76 8.85 7.43
CA VAL A 324 -2.88 8.25 8.43
C VAL A 324 -2.91 9.05 9.72
N THR A 325 -3.03 8.35 10.83
CA THR A 325 -2.73 8.85 12.18
C THR A 325 -1.78 7.87 12.86
N SER A 326 -0.62 8.37 13.29
CA SER A 326 0.51 7.59 13.81
C SER A 326 1.17 8.26 15.01
N ASN A 327 1.77 7.45 15.88
CA ASN A 327 2.50 7.91 17.08
C ASN A 327 3.95 8.29 16.79
N ASP A 328 4.50 7.80 15.69
CA ASP A 328 5.77 8.22 15.13
C ASP A 328 5.50 8.68 13.68
N ASP A 329 6.15 8.09 12.68
CA ASP A 329 6.12 8.60 11.32
C ASP A 329 4.78 8.33 10.61
N GLY A 330 4.36 9.28 9.78
CA GLY A 330 3.18 9.11 8.94
C GLY A 330 3.44 8.15 7.79
N LEU A 331 4.38 8.52 6.94
CA LEU A 331 4.92 7.66 5.89
C LEU A 331 6.43 7.57 6.11
N ASN A 332 6.97 6.36 6.23
CA ASN A 332 8.38 6.10 6.45
C ASN A 332 8.98 5.32 5.26
N ALA A 333 9.70 6.02 4.38
CA ALA A 333 10.48 5.40 3.32
C ALA A 333 11.88 5.04 3.82
N ALA A 334 11.99 3.85 4.44
CA ALA A 334 13.20 3.38 5.09
C ALA A 334 13.39 1.86 4.96
N GLY A 335 14.62 1.41 5.20
CA GLY A 335 14.93 -0.01 5.32
C GLY A 335 14.61 -0.53 6.71
N ALA A 336 14.48 -1.86 6.82
CA ALA A 336 14.56 -2.52 8.12
C ALA A 336 15.82 -2.02 8.84
N SER A 337 15.66 -1.47 10.05
CA SER A 337 16.81 -1.05 10.86
C SER A 337 17.71 -2.27 11.03
N THR A 338 18.81 -2.29 10.29
CA THR A 338 19.84 -3.29 10.50
C THR A 338 20.48 -2.93 11.83
N ASP A 339 19.99 -3.57 12.88
CA ASP A 339 20.47 -3.48 14.26
C ASP A 339 21.88 -4.10 14.41
N THR A 340 22.75 -3.89 13.43
CA THR A 340 24.18 -4.14 13.49
C THR A 340 24.90 -3.00 14.22
N ALA A 341 24.39 -2.62 15.40
CA ALA A 341 25.19 -1.94 16.41
C ALA A 341 26.04 -2.96 17.19
N ALA A 342 26.93 -3.66 16.48
CA ALA A 342 28.01 -4.41 17.12
C ALA A 342 29.12 -3.45 17.57
N SER A 343 28.97 -2.96 18.80
CA SER A 343 30.05 -2.59 19.73
C SER A 343 31.24 -1.78 19.20
N SER A 344 31.27 -0.49 19.54
CA SER A 344 32.41 0.07 20.28
C SER A 344 32.00 1.30 21.06
N GLN A 345 32.15 1.21 22.38
CA GLN A 345 32.24 2.33 23.31
C GLN A 345 33.09 3.46 22.74
N GLN A 346 32.62 4.71 22.82
CA GLN A 346 33.25 5.75 23.64
C GLN A 346 32.40 7.02 23.61
N GLY A 347 31.98 7.48 24.79
CA GLY A 347 31.24 8.73 24.94
C GLY A 347 31.97 9.90 24.30
N GLY A 348 31.26 10.59 23.41
CA GLY A 348 31.67 11.85 22.82
C GLY A 348 30.44 12.53 22.22
N MET A 349 30.08 13.70 22.74
CA MET A 349 29.27 14.67 22.01
C MET A 349 30.01 14.98 20.70
N GLY A 350 29.53 14.47 19.58
CA GLY A 350 30.13 14.65 18.25
C GLY A 350 29.02 14.61 17.20
N GLY A 351 28.85 15.73 16.50
CA GLY A 351 27.70 16.05 15.67
C GLY A 351 27.40 15.07 14.54
N GLY A 352 26.14 15.11 14.11
CA GLY A 352 25.59 14.40 12.95
C GLY A 352 26.56 14.49 11.78
N GLY A 353 27.13 13.34 11.44
CA GLY A 353 27.80 13.17 10.16
C GLY A 353 26.74 13.25 9.06
N MET A 354 27.15 13.73 7.89
CA MET A 354 26.33 13.74 6.68
C MET A 354 25.82 12.32 6.39
N ASP A 355 24.55 12.07 6.65
CA ASP A 355 23.89 10.87 6.15
C ASP A 355 23.73 11.01 4.63
N THR A 356 24.33 10.07 3.91
CA THR A 356 24.17 9.99 2.46
C THR A 356 22.80 9.36 2.21
N ALA A 357 21.98 9.97 1.36
CA ALA A 357 20.69 9.40 0.94
C ALA A 357 20.86 7.91 0.58
N GLY A 358 20.10 7.06 1.25
CA GLY A 358 20.01 5.63 0.96
C GLY A 358 19.21 5.38 -0.32
N ASP A 359 19.16 4.12 -0.75
CA ASP A 359 18.28 3.68 -1.84
C ASP A 359 16.85 3.50 -1.33
N PHE A 360 16.21 4.62 -1.00
CA PHE A 360 14.84 4.69 -0.50
C PHE A 360 14.09 5.79 -1.26
N SER A 361 12.79 5.60 -1.45
CA SER A 361 11.99 6.60 -2.16
C SER A 361 10.56 6.72 -1.65
N LEU A 362 10.09 7.97 -1.61
CA LEU A 362 8.68 8.32 -1.39
C LEU A 362 8.18 9.09 -2.61
N ASP A 363 7.33 8.45 -3.41
CA ASP A 363 6.87 8.99 -4.70
C ASP A 363 5.36 9.18 -4.72
N ILE A 364 4.90 10.43 -4.74
CA ILE A 364 3.48 10.80 -4.82
C ILE A 364 3.20 11.46 -6.17
N SER A 365 2.42 10.80 -7.02
CA SER A 365 2.04 11.27 -8.37
C SER A 365 0.55 11.56 -8.53
N GLY A 366 -0.27 11.18 -7.56
CA GLY A 366 -1.72 11.38 -7.58
C GLY A 366 -2.38 11.06 -6.25
N GLY A 367 -3.71 11.04 -6.25
CA GLY A 367 -4.51 10.76 -5.05
C GLY A 367 -4.55 11.91 -4.04
N THR A 368 -5.13 11.61 -2.88
CA THR A 368 -5.14 12.50 -1.71
C THR A 368 -4.46 11.81 -0.52
N VAL A 369 -3.41 12.41 0.04
CA VAL A 369 -2.69 11.90 1.20
C VAL A 369 -2.87 12.89 2.36
N THR A 370 -3.46 12.44 3.47
CA THR A 370 -3.60 13.23 4.69
C THR A 370 -2.92 12.52 5.84
N VAL A 371 -1.94 13.17 6.45
CA VAL A 371 -1.15 12.64 7.56
C VAL A 371 -1.39 13.47 8.81
N ASN A 372 -1.50 12.78 9.94
CA ASN A 372 -1.49 13.36 11.27
C ASN A 372 -0.53 12.55 12.16
N ALA A 373 0.75 12.90 12.12
CA ALA A 373 1.84 12.19 12.79
C ALA A 373 2.33 12.94 14.02
N GLU A 374 2.65 12.23 15.10
CA GLU A 374 3.41 12.79 16.23
C GLU A 374 4.93 12.78 15.98
N GLY A 375 5.39 11.84 15.14
CA GLY A 375 6.71 11.78 14.49
C GLY A 375 6.75 12.59 13.19
N ASP A 376 7.64 12.21 12.27
CA ASP A 376 7.75 12.88 10.98
C ASP A 376 6.51 12.67 10.13
N GLY A 377 6.15 13.69 9.36
CA GLY A 377 4.97 13.61 8.51
C GLY A 377 5.18 12.67 7.33
N LEU A 378 6.08 13.09 6.44
CA LEU A 378 6.65 12.24 5.40
C LEU A 378 8.13 12.13 5.71
N ASP A 379 8.60 10.93 6.06
CA ASP A 379 10.02 10.62 6.23
C ASP A 379 10.52 9.81 5.02
N SER A 380 11.67 10.19 4.51
CA SER A 380 12.43 9.41 3.55
C SER A 380 13.90 9.47 3.87
N ASN A 381 14.45 8.29 4.15
CA ASN A 381 15.90 8.11 4.27
C ASN A 381 16.64 8.22 2.92
N GLY A 382 15.91 8.41 1.82
CA GLY A 382 16.41 8.65 0.48
C GLY A 382 15.78 9.91 -0.12
N ASN A 383 15.20 9.80 -1.32
CA ASN A 383 14.56 10.93 -1.99
C ASN A 383 13.05 10.94 -1.78
N ALA A 384 12.43 12.09 -2.02
CA ALA A 384 10.98 12.20 -2.13
C ALA A 384 10.59 12.99 -3.38
N THR A 385 9.63 12.46 -4.15
CA THR A 385 9.11 13.12 -5.35
C THR A 385 7.62 13.37 -5.21
N ILE A 386 7.18 14.61 -5.43
CA ILE A 386 5.76 14.96 -5.51
C ILE A 386 5.49 15.57 -6.90
N SER A 387 4.80 14.83 -7.75
CA SER A 387 4.50 15.21 -9.14
C SER A 387 3.01 15.44 -9.41
N GLY A 388 2.15 15.12 -8.45
CA GLY A 388 0.70 15.30 -8.54
C GLY A 388 -0.01 15.02 -7.22
N GLY A 389 -1.33 15.00 -7.26
CA GLY A 389 -2.17 14.75 -6.08
C GLY A 389 -2.28 15.92 -5.11
N THR A 390 -2.84 15.65 -3.93
CA THR A 390 -2.94 16.60 -2.81
C THR A 390 -2.37 15.95 -1.56
N VAL A 391 -1.39 16.59 -0.95
CA VAL A 391 -0.68 16.13 0.25
C VAL A 391 -0.92 17.13 1.37
N VAL A 392 -1.50 16.65 2.47
CA VAL A 392 -1.75 17.43 3.68
C VAL A 392 -1.04 16.75 4.83
N VAL A 393 -0.12 17.45 5.49
CA VAL A 393 0.54 16.94 6.70
C VAL A 393 0.20 17.84 7.88
N ASN A 394 -0.26 17.22 8.95
CA ASN A 394 -0.56 17.88 10.21
C ASN A 394 0.39 17.37 11.31
N GLY A 395 1.23 18.26 11.82
CA GLY A 395 2.28 17.92 12.75
C GLY A 395 3.62 17.68 12.06
N PRO A 396 4.66 17.37 12.84
CA PRO A 396 4.65 17.21 14.30
C PRO A 396 4.77 18.54 15.04
N THR A 397 4.60 18.51 16.37
CA THR A 397 4.88 19.67 17.24
C THR A 397 6.29 19.64 17.84
N SER A 398 6.98 18.50 17.78
CA SER A 398 8.36 18.34 18.28
C SER A 398 9.36 18.98 17.33
N ASN A 399 10.34 19.72 17.84
CA ASN A 399 11.43 20.27 17.03
C ASN A 399 12.47 19.24 16.60
N GLY A 400 12.39 18.02 17.13
CA GLY A 400 13.23 16.90 16.69
C GLY A 400 12.70 16.21 15.44
N ASN A 401 11.52 16.60 14.96
CA ASN A 401 10.78 16.00 13.85
C ASN A 401 10.29 17.14 12.89
N GLY A 402 10.04 16.82 11.63
CA GLY A 402 9.56 17.68 10.56
C GLY A 402 8.25 17.22 9.94
N SER A 403 7.45 18.16 9.42
CA SER A 403 6.26 17.80 8.63
C SER A 403 6.63 17.16 7.29
N LEU A 404 7.84 17.45 6.84
CA LEU A 404 8.52 16.83 5.71
C LEU A 404 9.94 16.58 6.23
N ASP A 405 10.39 15.34 6.16
CA ASP A 405 11.74 14.91 6.48
C ASP A 405 12.28 14.07 5.31
N VAL A 406 13.35 14.55 4.68
CA VAL A 406 13.93 13.92 3.49
C VAL A 406 15.44 14.09 3.55
N ASN A 407 16.17 12.97 3.58
CA ASN A 407 17.63 13.00 3.60
C ASN A 407 18.24 13.42 2.25
N GLY A 408 17.61 13.03 1.15
CA GLY A 408 17.96 13.39 -0.21
C GLY A 408 17.22 14.62 -0.74
N ASP A 409 16.86 14.59 -2.02
CA ASP A 409 16.11 15.69 -2.65
C ASP A 409 14.60 15.52 -2.46
N LEU A 410 13.95 16.57 -1.96
CA LEU A 410 12.50 16.75 -2.11
C LEU A 410 12.22 17.46 -3.45
N THR A 411 11.86 16.69 -4.47
CA THR A 411 11.57 17.20 -5.82
C THR A 411 10.07 17.39 -6.03
N VAL A 412 9.64 18.64 -6.25
CA VAL A 412 8.22 18.98 -6.50
C VAL A 412 8.03 19.48 -7.94
N THR A 413 7.21 18.77 -8.71
CA THR A 413 6.95 19.08 -10.14
C THR A 413 5.46 19.26 -10.46
N GLY A 414 4.58 19.00 -9.50
CA GLY A 414 3.14 19.13 -9.65
C GLY A 414 2.40 18.86 -8.33
N GLY A 415 1.07 18.97 -8.36
CA GLY A 415 0.21 18.69 -7.20
C GLY A 415 0.20 19.81 -6.15
N THR A 416 -0.50 19.59 -5.04
CA THR A 416 -0.59 20.54 -3.93
C THR A 416 -0.02 19.93 -2.65
N ILE A 417 0.84 20.66 -1.96
CA ILE A 417 1.40 20.31 -0.65
C ILE A 417 0.97 21.37 0.35
N ALA A 418 0.45 20.97 1.49
CA ALA A 418 0.29 21.80 2.68
C ALA A 418 0.74 21.02 3.91
N ALA A 419 1.98 21.26 4.32
CA ALA A 419 2.61 20.57 5.44
C ALA A 419 2.82 21.56 6.58
N ALA A 420 2.15 21.36 7.70
CA ALA A 420 2.19 22.24 8.87
C ALA A 420 2.77 21.50 10.07
N GLY A 421 3.81 22.05 10.69
CA GLY A 421 4.47 21.40 11.82
C GLY A 421 5.43 22.32 12.57
N SER A 422 6.41 21.70 13.22
CA SER A 422 7.50 22.38 13.94
C SER A 422 8.37 23.20 12.98
N SER A 423 9.18 24.11 13.53
CA SER A 423 10.18 24.86 12.77
C SER A 423 11.60 24.31 12.96
N GLY A 424 11.75 23.18 13.66
CA GLY A 424 13.05 22.62 14.03
C GLY A 424 13.81 21.99 12.86
N MET A 425 13.09 21.21 12.04
CA MET A 425 13.64 20.46 10.91
C MET A 425 12.82 20.71 9.64
N VAL A 426 12.73 21.97 9.22
CA VAL A 426 11.95 22.33 8.02
C VAL A 426 12.68 21.90 6.76
N VAL A 427 12.08 20.96 6.02
CA VAL A 427 12.43 20.62 4.64
C VAL A 427 11.52 21.38 3.66
N THR A 428 12.10 21.95 2.62
CA THR A 428 11.40 22.66 1.54
C THR A 428 11.71 22.02 0.19
N PRO A 429 10.93 22.28 -0.88
CA PRO A 429 11.27 21.82 -2.22
C PRO A 429 12.70 22.24 -2.61
N SER A 430 13.47 21.32 -3.19
CA SER A 430 14.86 21.55 -3.60
C SER A 430 14.96 22.34 -4.92
N GLU A 431 16.18 22.71 -5.32
CA GLU A 431 16.45 23.39 -6.60
C GLU A 431 16.12 22.55 -7.85
N THR A 432 15.95 21.23 -7.70
CA THR A 432 15.50 20.35 -8.81
C THR A 432 14.00 20.43 -9.06
N SER A 433 13.25 21.07 -8.15
CA SER A 433 11.80 21.27 -8.26
C SER A 433 11.47 22.27 -9.38
N SER A 434 10.51 21.93 -10.23
CA SER A 434 9.99 22.85 -11.26
C SER A 434 8.76 23.63 -10.80
N GLN A 435 8.09 23.17 -9.74
CA GLN A 435 6.99 23.86 -9.11
C GLN A 435 7.48 24.65 -7.89
N SER A 436 7.10 25.93 -7.82
CA SER A 436 7.50 26.82 -6.72
C SER A 436 6.73 26.54 -5.43
N GLY A 437 7.23 27.03 -4.31
CA GLY A 437 6.66 26.83 -2.98
C GLY A 437 6.89 28.03 -2.06
N LEU A 438 6.16 28.05 -0.95
CA LEU A 438 6.28 29.01 0.14
C LEU A 438 6.77 28.28 1.39
N GLN A 439 7.78 28.84 2.03
CA GLN A 439 8.10 28.54 3.42
C GLN A 439 7.52 29.65 4.30
N LEU A 440 6.59 29.29 5.18
CA LEU A 440 5.96 30.21 6.11
C LEU A 440 6.47 29.89 7.52
N SER A 441 7.18 30.83 8.14
CA SER A 441 7.69 30.70 9.51
C SER A 441 6.98 31.69 10.43
N PHE A 442 6.60 31.26 11.63
CA PHE A 442 5.87 32.08 12.60
C PHE A 442 6.68 32.31 13.87
N ASP A 443 6.95 33.56 14.22
CA ASP A 443 7.63 33.94 15.48
C ASP A 443 6.87 33.47 16.73
N THR A 444 5.55 33.39 16.61
CA THR A 444 4.66 32.77 17.60
C THR A 444 3.91 31.65 16.89
N PRO A 445 4.06 30.39 17.33
CA PRO A 445 3.35 29.28 16.71
C PRO A 445 1.84 29.51 16.67
N LEU A 446 1.23 29.11 15.56
CA LEU A 446 -0.22 29.15 15.39
C LEU A 446 -0.84 28.04 16.22
N ALA A 447 -1.83 28.36 17.05
CA ALA A 447 -2.56 27.35 17.81
C ALA A 447 -3.32 26.39 16.87
N ALA A 448 -3.59 25.16 17.33
CA ALA A 448 -4.51 24.27 16.65
C ALA A 448 -5.90 24.92 16.42
N GLY A 449 -6.53 24.60 15.29
CA GLY A 449 -7.79 25.19 14.83
C GLY A 449 -7.65 26.58 14.20
N THR A 450 -6.42 27.08 13.99
CA THR A 450 -6.20 28.39 13.37
C THR A 450 -6.45 28.27 11.87
N THR A 451 -7.38 29.09 11.35
CA THR A 451 -7.56 29.27 9.90
C THR A 451 -6.48 30.20 9.37
N VAL A 452 -5.81 29.76 8.30
CA VAL A 452 -4.78 30.47 7.55
C VAL A 452 -5.20 30.57 6.09
N HIS A 453 -5.06 31.75 5.51
CA HIS A 453 -5.29 32.01 4.09
C HIS A 453 -4.01 32.49 3.44
N ILE A 454 -3.66 31.90 2.29
CA ILE A 454 -2.61 32.41 1.39
C ILE A 454 -3.30 33.22 0.31
N VAL A 455 -2.89 34.48 0.15
CA VAL A 455 -3.57 35.46 -0.70
C VAL A 455 -2.57 36.10 -1.66
N ASP A 456 -2.95 36.21 -2.93
CA ASP A 456 -2.11 36.84 -3.96
C ASP A 456 -2.14 38.37 -3.89
N SER A 457 -1.31 39.02 -4.72
CA SER A 457 -1.23 40.49 -4.79
C SER A 457 -2.52 41.18 -5.25
N SER A 458 -3.49 40.44 -5.82
CA SER A 458 -4.81 40.95 -6.20
C SER A 458 -5.84 40.87 -5.06
N GLY A 459 -5.51 40.17 -3.97
CA GLY A 459 -6.41 39.88 -2.87
C GLY A 459 -7.22 38.58 -3.05
N ALA A 460 -6.89 37.75 -4.04
CA ALA A 460 -7.55 36.46 -4.24
C ALA A 460 -6.95 35.39 -3.32
N VAL A 461 -7.81 34.56 -2.71
CA VAL A 461 -7.39 33.43 -1.88
C VAL A 461 -6.89 32.30 -2.78
N VAL A 462 -5.62 31.93 -2.61
CA VAL A 462 -4.95 30.81 -3.28
C VAL A 462 -5.16 29.51 -2.50
N ALA A 463 -5.09 29.58 -1.17
CA ALA A 463 -5.32 28.43 -0.31
C ALA A 463 -5.95 28.84 1.01
N THR A 464 -6.80 27.96 1.55
CA THR A 464 -7.23 28.00 2.95
C THR A 464 -6.80 26.71 3.63
N PHE A 465 -6.18 26.86 4.80
CA PHE A 465 -5.69 25.76 5.61
C PHE A 465 -6.13 25.97 7.07
N VAL A 466 -6.52 24.90 7.76
CA VAL A 466 -6.80 24.93 9.20
C VAL A 466 -5.81 24.03 9.91
N THR A 467 -5.03 24.60 10.83
CA THR A 467 -4.01 23.84 11.57
C THR A 467 -4.66 22.76 12.43
N ALA A 468 -4.33 21.47 12.25
CA ALA A 468 -4.86 20.44 13.15
C ALA A 468 -4.11 20.40 14.50
N LYS A 469 -2.84 20.79 14.47
CA LYS A 469 -1.91 20.87 15.61
C LYS A 469 -1.37 22.30 15.75
N GLU A 470 -0.62 22.57 16.82
CA GLU A 470 0.20 23.79 16.86
C GLU A 470 1.20 23.78 15.69
N ALA A 471 1.36 24.90 14.99
CA ALA A 471 2.23 24.99 13.82
C ALA A 471 3.15 26.21 13.89
N ALA A 472 4.46 25.97 13.90
CA ALA A 472 5.49 27.00 13.84
C ALA A 472 5.98 27.25 12.41
N SER A 473 5.75 26.28 11.52
CA SER A 473 6.07 26.34 10.09
C SER A 473 4.91 25.80 9.25
N ILE A 474 4.72 26.36 8.06
CA ILE A 474 3.93 25.76 6.99
C ILE A 474 4.75 25.78 5.69
N VAL A 475 4.92 24.63 5.07
CA VAL A 475 5.45 24.49 3.71
C VAL A 475 4.27 24.28 2.78
N PHE A 476 4.11 25.19 1.82
CA PHE A 476 3.01 25.15 0.85
C PHE A 476 3.54 25.17 -0.58
N SER A 477 3.09 24.26 -1.43
CA SER A 477 3.36 24.28 -2.88
C SER A 477 2.09 23.98 -3.64
N SER A 478 1.88 24.66 -4.77
CA SER A 478 0.70 24.51 -5.62
C SER A 478 0.99 25.03 -7.02
N PRO A 479 0.33 24.51 -8.08
CA PRO A 479 0.44 25.06 -9.43
C PRO A 479 -0.10 26.49 -9.55
N GLU A 480 -0.85 26.96 -8.55
CA GLU A 480 -1.37 28.32 -8.48
C GLU A 480 -0.32 29.35 -8.03
N LEU A 481 0.79 28.89 -7.44
CA LEU A 481 1.91 29.75 -7.08
C LEU A 481 2.73 30.11 -8.33
N LYS A 482 3.20 31.35 -8.36
CA LYS A 482 4.10 31.85 -9.41
C LYS A 482 5.42 32.23 -8.77
N ASP A 483 6.48 31.63 -9.29
CA ASP A 483 7.84 31.85 -8.81
C ASP A 483 8.22 33.34 -8.78
N GLY A 484 8.80 33.78 -7.65
CA GLY A 484 9.19 35.17 -7.41
C GLY A 484 8.04 36.14 -7.08
N GLU A 485 6.77 35.72 -7.12
CA GLU A 485 5.66 36.56 -6.64
C GLU A 485 5.54 36.52 -5.11
N GLN A 486 5.16 37.66 -4.52
CA GLN A 486 4.88 37.79 -3.09
C GLN A 486 3.43 37.44 -2.79
N TYR A 487 3.23 36.69 -1.70
CA TYR A 487 1.94 36.29 -1.16
C TYR A 487 1.79 36.78 0.28
N SER A 488 0.59 37.26 0.61
CA SER A 488 0.20 37.59 1.99
C SER A 488 -0.39 36.38 2.68
N VAL A 489 -0.03 36.18 3.94
CA VAL A 489 -0.57 35.12 4.80
C VAL A 489 -1.46 35.76 5.86
N LEU A 490 -2.72 35.39 5.88
CA LEU A 490 -3.71 35.95 6.80
C LEU A 490 -4.23 34.88 7.77
N SER A 491 -4.51 35.26 9.01
CA SER A 491 -5.15 34.41 10.01
C SER A 491 -6.53 34.93 10.41
N GLY A 492 -7.47 34.01 10.65
CA GLY A 492 -8.87 34.30 10.95
C GLY A 492 -9.79 34.01 9.76
N GLY A 493 -10.85 34.78 9.59
CA GLY A 493 -11.82 34.52 8.51
C GLY A 493 -12.68 33.27 8.77
N THR A 494 -13.01 32.55 7.70
CA THR A 494 -13.82 31.32 7.75
C THR A 494 -13.23 30.23 6.88
N ALA A 495 -13.33 28.97 7.31
CA ALA A 495 -13.01 27.78 6.53
C ALA A 495 -14.20 26.80 6.50
N GLU A 496 -14.30 26.00 5.44
CA GLU A 496 -15.30 24.93 5.28
C GLU A 496 -14.82 23.57 5.83
N VAL A 497 -13.55 23.49 6.24
CA VAL A 497 -12.93 22.32 6.86
C VAL A 497 -12.56 22.61 8.31
N THR A 498 -12.43 21.57 9.12
CA THR A 498 -12.02 21.69 10.54
C THR A 498 -10.51 21.51 10.74
N ALA A 499 -9.82 20.94 9.76
CA ALA A 499 -8.37 20.72 9.74
C ALA A 499 -7.91 20.52 8.29
N GLY A 500 -6.64 20.79 7.99
CA GLY A 500 -6.04 20.58 6.67
C GLY A 500 -6.47 21.62 5.63
N LEU A 501 -6.30 21.30 4.36
CA LEU A 501 -6.69 22.14 3.23
C LEU A 501 -8.21 22.13 2.99
N GLY A 502 -8.75 23.27 2.60
CA GLY A 502 -10.15 23.39 2.19
C GLY A 502 -10.47 24.73 1.55
N ALA A 503 -11.76 24.98 1.34
CA ALA A 503 -12.26 26.28 0.90
C ALA A 503 -12.46 27.22 2.10
N GLY A 504 -12.45 28.53 1.84
CA GLY A 504 -12.66 29.54 2.87
C GLY A 504 -12.71 30.98 2.35
N SER A 505 -12.86 31.92 3.28
CA SER A 505 -12.88 33.36 3.00
C SER A 505 -12.00 34.12 3.99
N ALA A 506 -11.07 34.90 3.45
CA ALA A 506 -10.20 35.79 4.22
C ALA A 506 -10.92 37.06 4.73
N THR A 507 -12.24 37.17 4.57
CA THR A 507 -13.00 38.34 5.04
C THR A 507 -12.90 38.45 6.56
N GLY A 508 -12.31 39.55 7.05
CA GLY A 508 -12.08 39.76 8.48
C GLY A 508 -10.85 39.05 9.04
N ALA A 509 -10.05 38.39 8.19
CA ALA A 509 -8.75 37.87 8.55
C ALA A 509 -7.71 39.01 8.67
N THR A 510 -6.65 38.78 9.43
CA THR A 510 -5.55 39.72 9.66
C THR A 510 -4.27 39.18 9.04
N GLU A 511 -3.53 40.01 8.29
CA GLU A 511 -2.21 39.63 7.78
C GLU A 511 -1.24 39.37 8.94
N ILE A 512 -0.58 38.22 8.92
CA ILE A 512 0.36 37.78 9.94
C ILE A 512 1.79 37.69 9.42
N THR A 513 1.99 37.46 8.12
CA THR A 513 3.30 37.48 7.47
C THR A 513 3.14 37.58 5.94
N THR A 514 4.26 37.69 5.23
CA THR A 514 4.35 37.61 3.77
C THR A 514 5.48 36.65 3.39
N ALA A 515 5.35 35.97 2.27
CA ALA A 515 6.42 35.12 1.73
C ALA A 515 6.51 35.29 0.20
N VAL A 516 7.69 35.01 -0.36
CA VAL A 516 7.93 35.04 -1.81
C VAL A 516 8.05 33.59 -2.28
N ALA A 517 7.30 33.23 -3.31
CA ALA A 517 7.37 31.89 -3.87
C ALA A 517 8.78 31.62 -4.44
N GLY A 518 9.38 30.49 -4.05
CA GLY A 518 10.72 30.08 -4.46
C GLY A 518 11.84 30.64 -3.59
N GLU A 519 11.53 31.46 -2.58
CA GLU A 519 12.50 31.92 -1.59
C GLU A 519 12.37 31.12 -0.29
N TYR A 520 13.38 30.31 0.01
CA TYR A 520 13.46 29.52 1.23
C TYR A 520 14.54 30.09 2.15
N THR A 521 14.18 30.32 3.42
CA THR A 521 15.07 30.85 4.46
C THR A 521 15.89 29.77 5.16
N SER A 522 15.42 28.51 5.10
CA SER A 522 16.22 27.32 5.39
C SER A 522 16.93 26.89 4.12
N SER A 523 18.26 26.99 4.07
CA SER A 523 19.06 26.32 3.05
C SER A 523 18.95 24.81 3.28
N GLY A 524 17.98 24.16 2.64
CA GLY A 524 17.78 22.69 2.64
C GLY A 524 18.18 22.04 3.95
N GLY A 525 17.36 22.21 5.00
CA GLY A 525 17.55 21.45 6.23
C GLY A 525 17.59 19.98 5.82
N MET A 526 18.80 19.40 5.82
CA MET A 526 18.96 17.97 5.58
C MET A 526 18.19 17.29 6.68
N GLY A 527 17.43 16.27 6.31
CA GLY A 527 16.58 15.50 7.19
C GLY A 527 17.21 15.17 8.53
N GLY A 528 16.37 15.07 9.56
CA GLY A 528 16.84 14.54 10.84
C GLY A 528 17.48 13.18 10.59
N GLY A 529 18.59 12.87 11.27
CA GLY A 529 19.19 11.53 11.17
C GLY A 529 18.14 10.44 11.43
N PRO A 530 18.37 9.21 10.95
CA PRO A 530 17.35 8.17 10.77
C PRO A 530 16.38 8.09 11.94
N GLY A 531 15.08 8.12 11.64
CA GLY A 531 13.98 7.93 12.59
C GLY A 531 14.37 6.88 13.62
N MET A 532 14.46 7.29 14.88
CA MET A 532 14.86 6.37 15.94
C MET A 532 13.64 5.53 16.33
N ARG A 533 13.62 4.29 15.83
CA ARG A 533 12.72 3.21 16.26
C ARG A 533 12.65 3.02 17.77
#